data_AF-A0A955XV44-F1
#
_entry.id   AF-A0A955XV44-F1
#
_cell.length_a   1.000
_cell.length_b   1.000
_cell.length_c   1.000
_cell.angle_alpha   90.00
_cell.angle_beta   90.00
_cell.angle_gamma   90.00
#
_symmetry.space_group_name_H-M   'P 1'
#
loop_
_entity.id
_entity.type
_entity.pdbx_description
1 polymer ?
#
loop_
_entity_poly.entity_id
_entity_poly.type
_entity_poly.pdbx_seq_one_letter_code
_entity_poly.pdbx_strand_id
1 'polypeptide(L)'
;MDFCKDIFGSLEMVAWLFDPERGQYLEIEGAAPALLGLEGAAVRKRAELWQERIQPEDRALFRRLRTLHDNPGAGVYRTTEPEAWVLREETAVTEVDGRRLISGLTKRISGPSRRTDRPTRSPAVLQSSDKLLDDIIETAPLMIFVKEADDLRFVRFNRAGEALLGYSRDELLGKQDQDLFPEDQAAFFVAKDRVTLENRQRVEIPEEVISTRHGLRTLRTVKVPIAGEDGKPAYLLGISEDITERKRFEETRSQHAKELELQAAKLQESEKFLDDIIEHVPLVIWVKSAEDMTYLRFNRAGERLYGLSRLDMIGRTDHELFNRKRAERSLQTDQEAVQQRR
;
A
#
# COMPACT_ATOMS: atom_id res chain seq x y z
N MET A 1 -4.74 -9.53 -1.07
CA MET A 1 -4.91 -9.52 -2.54
C MET A 1 -4.27 -8.29 -3.20
N ASP A 2 -3.92 -7.24 -2.45
CA ASP A 2 -3.44 -5.98 -3.03
C ASP A 2 -1.96 -5.99 -3.47
N PHE A 3 -1.14 -6.87 -2.88
CA PHE A 3 0.30 -6.93 -3.17
C PHE A 3 0.64 -7.26 -4.63
N CYS A 4 -0.03 -8.24 -5.26
CA CYS A 4 0.21 -8.56 -6.67
C CYS A 4 -0.33 -7.49 -7.64
N LYS A 5 -1.42 -6.81 -7.28
CA LYS A 5 -2.02 -5.75 -8.09
C LYS A 5 -1.07 -4.56 -8.26
N ASP A 6 -0.42 -4.15 -7.17
CA ASP A 6 0.52 -3.03 -7.17
C ASP A 6 1.79 -3.35 -7.98
N ILE A 7 2.25 -4.61 -7.94
CA ILE A 7 3.43 -5.09 -8.70
C ILE A 7 3.21 -4.94 -10.21
N PHE A 8 2.12 -5.51 -10.76
CA PHE A 8 1.90 -5.49 -12.20
C PHE A 8 1.58 -4.08 -12.73
N GLY A 9 0.98 -3.22 -11.90
CA GLY A 9 0.76 -1.81 -12.24
C GLY A 9 2.08 -1.04 -12.43
N SER A 10 3.04 -1.25 -11.53
CA SER A 10 4.36 -0.58 -11.58
C SER A 10 5.24 -1.02 -12.76
N LEU A 11 5.03 -2.24 -13.27
CA LEU A 11 5.84 -2.87 -14.31
C LEU A 11 5.33 -2.63 -15.75
N GLU A 12 4.31 -1.78 -15.93
CA GLU A 12 3.61 -1.58 -17.23
C GLU A 12 3.15 -2.89 -17.88
N MET A 13 2.71 -3.85 -17.07
CA MET A 13 2.28 -5.18 -17.52
C MET A 13 0.83 -5.45 -17.19
N VAL A 14 0.22 -6.33 -17.98
CA VAL A 14 -1.11 -6.88 -17.72
C VAL A 14 -1.01 -8.35 -17.40
N ALA A 15 -1.38 -8.73 -16.19
CA ALA A 15 -1.66 -10.11 -15.83
C ALA A 15 -3.12 -10.43 -16.14
N TRP A 16 -3.38 -11.59 -16.72
CA TRP A 16 -4.72 -11.98 -17.13
C TRP A 16 -4.99 -13.46 -16.85
N LEU A 17 -6.24 -13.75 -16.48
CA LEU A 17 -6.78 -15.10 -16.31
C LEU A 17 -7.97 -15.26 -17.25
N PHE A 18 -7.93 -16.27 -18.11
CA PHE A 18 -8.88 -16.50 -19.19
C PHE A 18 -9.54 -17.87 -19.04
N ASP A 19 -10.86 -17.88 -19.16
CA ASP A 19 -11.69 -19.07 -19.21
C ASP A 19 -12.00 -19.37 -20.70
N PRO A 20 -11.37 -20.40 -21.30
CA PRO A 20 -11.54 -20.74 -22.70
C PRO A 20 -12.93 -21.33 -23.01
N GLU A 21 -13.57 -21.99 -22.04
CA GLU A 21 -14.90 -22.58 -22.23
C GLU A 21 -15.98 -21.50 -22.36
N ARG A 22 -15.85 -20.44 -21.56
CA ARG A 22 -16.77 -19.28 -21.60
C ARG A 22 -16.31 -18.17 -22.53
N GLY A 23 -15.06 -18.21 -22.98
CA GLY A 23 -14.48 -17.18 -23.83
C GLY A 23 -14.28 -15.83 -23.13
N GLN A 24 -14.14 -15.81 -21.81
CA GLN A 24 -14.12 -14.57 -21.00
C GLN A 24 -12.86 -14.46 -20.13
N TYR A 25 -12.48 -13.23 -19.79
CA TYR A 25 -11.42 -12.98 -18.80
C TYR A 25 -12.01 -12.91 -17.40
N LEU A 26 -11.54 -13.77 -16.50
CA LEU A 26 -11.92 -13.78 -15.09
C LEU A 26 -11.15 -12.70 -14.33
N GLU A 27 -9.87 -12.52 -14.66
CA GLU A 27 -9.00 -11.53 -14.04
C GLU A 27 -8.21 -10.79 -15.11
N ILE A 28 -8.06 -9.48 -14.92
CA ILE A 28 -7.19 -8.61 -15.69
C ILE A 28 -6.70 -7.56 -14.70
N GLU A 29 -5.42 -7.61 -14.39
CA GLU A 29 -4.76 -6.77 -13.38
C GLU A 29 -3.51 -6.10 -13.97
N GLY A 30 -3.08 -5.01 -13.35
CA GLY A 30 -1.94 -4.21 -13.79
C GLY A 30 -2.29 -3.13 -14.80
N ALA A 31 -1.37 -2.81 -15.71
CA ALA A 31 -1.37 -1.63 -16.57
C ALA A 31 -2.23 -1.78 -17.84
N ALA A 32 -3.44 -2.35 -17.73
CA ALA A 32 -4.35 -2.51 -18.87
C ALA A 32 -4.70 -1.18 -19.57
N PRO A 33 -4.93 -0.07 -18.84
CA PRO A 33 -5.13 1.23 -19.48
C PRO A 33 -3.94 1.69 -20.31
N ALA A 34 -2.71 1.47 -19.83
CA ALA A 34 -1.49 1.88 -20.52
C ALA A 34 -1.14 0.98 -21.72
N LEU A 35 -1.57 -0.28 -21.71
CA LEU A 35 -1.28 -1.25 -22.77
C LEU A 35 -2.37 -1.37 -23.83
N LEU A 36 -3.64 -1.33 -23.41
CA LEU A 36 -4.80 -1.60 -24.26
C LEU A 36 -5.68 -0.36 -24.46
N GLY A 37 -5.39 0.76 -23.78
CA GLY A 37 -6.27 1.93 -23.78
C GLY A 37 -7.62 1.64 -23.12
N LEU A 38 -7.70 0.59 -22.29
CA LEU A 38 -8.93 0.08 -21.70
C LEU A 38 -8.71 -0.31 -20.24
N GLU A 39 -9.72 -0.03 -19.42
CA GLU A 39 -9.77 -0.58 -18.07
C GLU A 39 -9.89 -2.09 -18.07
N GLY A 40 -9.13 -2.79 -17.22
CA GLY A 40 -9.18 -4.25 -17.11
C GLY A 40 -10.59 -4.77 -16.80
N ALA A 41 -11.35 -4.01 -16.00
CA ALA A 41 -12.75 -4.31 -15.70
C ALA A 41 -13.67 -4.26 -16.94
N ALA A 42 -13.38 -3.40 -17.91
CA ALA A 42 -14.15 -3.34 -19.16
C ALA A 42 -13.92 -4.59 -20.00
N VAL A 43 -12.66 -5.04 -20.09
CA VAL A 43 -12.29 -6.23 -20.85
C VAL A 43 -12.82 -7.52 -20.19
N ARG A 44 -12.94 -7.58 -18.86
CA ARG A 44 -13.63 -8.68 -18.16
C ARG A 44 -15.12 -8.75 -18.50
N LYS A 45 -15.79 -7.61 -18.64
CA LYS A 45 -17.21 -7.55 -19.03
C LYS A 45 -17.43 -7.94 -20.50
N ARG A 46 -16.47 -7.66 -21.37
CA ARG A 46 -16.53 -7.92 -22.81
C ARG A 46 -15.13 -8.24 -23.34
N ALA A 47 -14.82 -9.53 -23.45
CA ALA A 47 -13.50 -10.02 -23.84
C ALA A 47 -13.09 -9.62 -25.26
N GLU A 48 -14.06 -9.34 -26.14
CA GLU A 48 -13.86 -8.90 -27.53
C GLU A 48 -13.17 -7.53 -27.60
N LEU A 49 -13.31 -6.69 -26.56
CA LEU A 49 -12.68 -5.38 -26.52
C LEU A 49 -11.16 -5.47 -26.67
N TRP A 50 -10.53 -6.51 -26.12
CA TRP A 50 -9.10 -6.74 -26.31
C TRP A 50 -8.78 -6.98 -27.79
N GLN A 51 -9.56 -7.82 -28.47
CA GLN A 51 -9.35 -8.13 -29.90
C GLN A 51 -9.53 -6.91 -30.80
N GLU A 52 -10.47 -6.04 -30.44
CA GLU A 52 -10.73 -4.79 -31.16
C GLU A 52 -9.54 -3.84 -31.08
N ARG A 53 -8.79 -3.88 -29.96
CA ARG A 53 -7.55 -3.12 -29.75
C ARG A 53 -6.33 -3.70 -30.43
N ILE A 54 -6.45 -4.78 -31.21
CA ILE A 54 -5.33 -5.38 -31.97
C ILE A 54 -5.43 -4.97 -33.44
N GLN A 55 -4.27 -4.64 -34.02
CA GLN A 55 -4.14 -4.31 -35.43
C GLN A 55 -4.74 -5.44 -36.30
N PRO A 56 -5.52 -5.13 -37.36
CA PRO A 56 -6.23 -6.12 -38.16
C PRO A 56 -5.35 -7.27 -38.68
N GLU A 57 -4.08 -6.98 -39.03
CA GLU A 57 -3.14 -7.96 -39.56
C GLU A 57 -2.69 -9.00 -38.52
N ASP A 58 -2.75 -8.65 -37.23
CA ASP A 58 -2.29 -9.46 -36.11
C ASP A 58 -3.45 -10.20 -35.39
N ARG A 59 -4.72 -9.88 -35.71
CA ARG A 59 -5.90 -10.53 -35.10
C ARG A 59 -5.97 -12.04 -35.36
N ALA A 60 -5.51 -12.50 -36.52
CA ALA A 60 -5.45 -13.93 -36.83
C ALA A 60 -4.47 -14.67 -35.91
N LEU A 61 -3.32 -14.05 -35.61
CA LEU A 61 -2.34 -14.58 -34.67
C LEU A 61 -2.93 -14.62 -33.25
N PHE A 62 -3.58 -13.54 -32.81
CA PHE A 62 -4.20 -13.49 -31.49
C PHE A 62 -5.28 -14.56 -31.30
N ARG A 63 -6.15 -14.76 -32.30
CA ARG A 63 -7.15 -15.84 -32.26
C ARG A 63 -6.50 -17.21 -32.14
N ARG A 64 -5.40 -17.45 -32.84
CA ARG A 64 -4.65 -18.70 -32.78
C ARG A 64 -4.06 -18.94 -31.39
N LEU A 65 -3.46 -17.92 -30.78
CA LEU A 65 -2.94 -18.01 -29.41
C LEU A 65 -4.06 -18.35 -28.42
N ARG A 66 -5.24 -17.74 -28.58
CA ARG A 66 -6.45 -18.06 -27.79
C ARG A 66 -7.06 -19.44 -28.07
N THR A 67 -6.48 -20.27 -28.93
CA THR A 67 -6.97 -21.64 -29.23
C THR A 67 -5.93 -22.71 -28.96
N LEU A 68 -4.67 -22.33 -28.74
CA LEU A 68 -3.56 -23.24 -28.45
C LEU A 68 -3.49 -23.52 -26.95
N HIS A 69 -4.55 -24.14 -26.40
CA HIS A 69 -4.68 -24.38 -24.97
C HIS A 69 -3.82 -25.52 -24.44
N ASP A 70 -3.34 -26.39 -25.33
CA ASP A 70 -2.53 -27.56 -24.98
C ASP A 70 -1.02 -27.28 -25.05
N ASN A 71 -0.60 -26.09 -25.48
CA ASN A 71 0.80 -25.73 -25.51
C ASN A 71 0.96 -24.22 -25.23
N PRO A 72 1.38 -23.83 -24.01
CA PRO A 72 1.59 -22.43 -23.66
C PRO A 72 2.50 -21.77 -24.70
N GLY A 73 2.02 -20.68 -25.29
CA GLY A 73 2.71 -20.01 -26.37
C GLY A 73 2.88 -18.52 -26.09
N ALA A 74 4.03 -17.98 -26.46
CA ALA A 74 4.20 -16.54 -26.53
C ALA A 74 3.89 -16.04 -27.96
N GLY A 75 3.36 -14.83 -28.05
CA GLY A 75 3.04 -14.19 -29.32
C GLY A 75 3.15 -12.68 -29.23
N VAL A 76 3.65 -12.09 -30.30
CA VAL A 76 3.83 -10.64 -30.42
C VAL A 76 2.79 -10.09 -31.38
N TYR A 77 2.09 -9.03 -30.97
CA TYR A 77 1.12 -8.33 -31.81
C TYR A 77 1.16 -6.83 -31.55
N ARG A 78 0.58 -6.04 -32.46
CA ARG A 78 0.44 -4.60 -32.28
C ARG A 78 -0.95 -4.22 -31.80
N THR A 79 -1.00 -3.23 -30.90
CA THR A 79 -2.24 -2.59 -30.47
C THR A 79 -2.57 -1.37 -31.35
N THR A 80 -3.85 -1.03 -31.45
CA THR A 80 -4.33 0.14 -32.21
C THR A 80 -4.28 1.41 -31.37
N GLU A 81 -4.65 1.35 -30.09
CA GLU A 81 -4.68 2.49 -29.17
C GLU A 81 -4.41 2.02 -27.73
N PRO A 82 -3.29 2.42 -27.10
CA PRO A 82 -2.16 3.12 -27.72
C PRO A 82 -1.46 2.23 -28.77
N GLU A 83 -0.86 2.84 -29.78
CA GLU A 83 -0.06 2.09 -30.76
C GLU A 83 1.22 1.59 -30.09
N ALA A 84 1.28 0.28 -29.83
CA ALA A 84 2.41 -0.34 -29.16
C ALA A 84 2.64 -1.76 -29.70
N TRP A 85 3.89 -2.20 -29.64
CA TRP A 85 4.20 -3.61 -29.77
C TRP A 85 4.01 -4.27 -28.42
N VAL A 86 3.33 -5.41 -28.43
CA VAL A 86 2.93 -6.11 -27.22
C VAL A 86 3.34 -7.58 -27.34
N LEU A 87 4.02 -8.06 -26.31
CA LEU A 87 4.30 -9.49 -26.12
C LEU A 87 3.27 -10.05 -25.16
N ARG A 88 2.52 -11.07 -25.59
CA ARG A 88 1.62 -11.88 -24.77
C ARG A 88 2.25 -13.23 -24.55
N GLU A 89 2.25 -13.70 -23.32
CA GLU A 89 2.78 -15.00 -22.95
C GLU A 89 1.77 -15.72 -22.08
N GLU A 90 1.49 -16.98 -22.42
CA GLU A 90 0.68 -17.86 -21.59
C GLU A 90 1.60 -18.58 -20.61
N THR A 91 1.42 -18.34 -19.31
CA THR A 91 2.36 -18.78 -18.27
C THR A 91 1.95 -20.10 -17.62
N ALA A 92 0.66 -20.38 -17.51
CA ALA A 92 0.18 -21.64 -16.95
C ALA A 92 -1.24 -21.99 -17.41
N VAL A 93 -1.51 -23.29 -17.49
CA VAL A 93 -2.86 -23.86 -17.58
C VAL A 93 -3.15 -24.56 -16.26
N THR A 94 -4.15 -24.09 -15.53
CA THR A 94 -4.53 -24.62 -14.21
C THR A 94 -5.91 -25.23 -14.29
N GLU A 95 -6.10 -26.39 -13.65
CA GLU A 95 -7.43 -27.01 -13.52
C GLU A 95 -8.06 -26.66 -12.18
N VAL A 96 -9.23 -26.01 -12.20
CA VAL A 96 -9.97 -25.59 -11.00
C VAL A 96 -11.41 -26.06 -11.17
N ASP A 97 -11.91 -26.87 -10.23
CA ASP A 97 -13.27 -27.45 -10.26
C ASP A 97 -13.62 -28.16 -11.59
N GLY A 98 -12.64 -28.85 -12.19
CA GLY A 98 -12.80 -29.55 -13.47
C GLY A 98 -12.83 -28.62 -14.69
N ARG A 99 -12.49 -27.33 -14.53
CA ARG A 99 -12.37 -26.36 -15.61
C ARG A 99 -10.92 -25.98 -15.84
N ARG A 100 -10.54 -25.87 -17.12
CA ARG A 100 -9.21 -25.40 -17.51
C ARG A 100 -9.18 -23.88 -17.56
N LEU A 101 -8.36 -23.25 -16.74
CA LEU A 101 -8.11 -21.82 -16.74
C LEU A 101 -6.71 -21.53 -17.29
N ILE A 102 -6.57 -20.44 -18.05
CA ILE A 102 -5.30 -20.05 -18.67
C ILE A 102 -4.88 -18.73 -18.08
N SER A 103 -3.69 -18.71 -17.48
CA SER A 103 -3.08 -17.48 -16.99
C SER A 103 -1.96 -17.04 -17.91
N GLY A 104 -1.72 -15.74 -17.97
CA GLY A 104 -0.62 -15.20 -18.72
C GLY A 104 -0.32 -13.74 -18.42
N LEU A 105 0.76 -13.29 -19.05
CA LEU A 105 1.28 -11.93 -18.92
C LEU A 105 1.29 -11.26 -20.29
N THR A 106 1.15 -9.94 -20.28
CA THR A 106 1.23 -9.12 -21.47
C THR A 106 2.05 -7.88 -21.15
N LYS A 107 3.12 -7.60 -21.91
CA LYS A 107 3.95 -6.41 -21.74
C LYS A 107 4.12 -5.62 -23.03
N ARG A 108 4.44 -4.34 -22.89
CA ARG A 108 4.91 -3.51 -24.00
C ARG A 108 6.35 -3.90 -24.33
N ILE A 109 6.67 -3.99 -25.62
CA ILE A 109 8.03 -4.20 -26.11
C ILE A 109 8.42 -3.10 -27.09
N SER A 110 9.71 -2.85 -27.23
CA SER A 110 10.23 -2.12 -28.39
C SER A 110 10.05 -2.98 -29.64
N GLY A 111 9.57 -2.41 -30.74
CA GLY A 111 9.22 -3.17 -31.94
C GLY A 111 10.38 -4.03 -32.48
N PRO A 112 10.09 -5.20 -33.07
CA PRO A 112 11.12 -6.09 -33.60
C PRO A 112 11.90 -5.40 -34.73
N SER A 113 13.24 -5.51 -34.70
CA SER A 113 14.13 -4.85 -35.67
C SER A 113 13.99 -5.35 -37.12
N ARG A 114 13.19 -6.40 -37.40
CA ARG A 114 12.91 -6.88 -38.75
C ARG A 114 11.45 -7.30 -38.94
N ARG A 115 10.84 -6.81 -40.02
CA ARG A 115 9.44 -6.99 -40.42
C ARG A 115 9.06 -8.43 -40.85
N THR A 116 10.00 -9.38 -40.90
CA THR A 116 9.80 -10.70 -41.54
C THR A 116 9.74 -11.89 -40.59
N ASP A 117 10.03 -11.74 -39.30
CA ASP A 117 9.88 -12.84 -38.34
C ASP A 117 8.47 -12.82 -37.74
N ARG A 118 7.52 -13.49 -38.41
CA ARG A 118 6.27 -13.90 -37.76
C ARG A 118 6.63 -14.99 -36.74
N PRO A 119 6.59 -14.72 -35.42
CA PRO A 119 7.02 -15.68 -34.43
C PRO A 119 5.89 -16.68 -34.22
N THR A 120 5.92 -17.80 -34.94
CA THR A 120 4.96 -18.89 -34.70
C THR A 120 5.60 -20.20 -34.25
N ARG A 121 6.90 -20.19 -33.87
CA ARG A 121 7.68 -21.21 -33.12
C ARG A 121 9.16 -21.10 -33.52
N SER A 122 9.83 -20.00 -33.19
CA SER A 122 11.30 -19.90 -33.38
C SER A 122 12.00 -19.90 -32.01
N PRO A 123 13.27 -20.33 -31.91
CA PRO A 123 14.10 -20.19 -30.70
C PRO A 123 14.11 -18.76 -30.13
N ALA A 124 13.86 -17.76 -30.98
CA ALA A 124 13.71 -16.37 -30.58
C ALA A 124 12.49 -16.13 -29.66
N VAL A 125 11.45 -16.97 -29.71
CA VAL A 125 10.26 -16.86 -28.85
C VAL A 125 10.55 -17.35 -27.44
N LEU A 126 11.26 -18.47 -27.29
CA LEU A 126 11.75 -18.95 -25.99
C LEU A 126 12.74 -17.94 -25.38
N GLN A 127 13.67 -17.44 -26.18
CA GLN A 127 14.56 -16.34 -25.76
C GLN A 127 13.80 -15.05 -25.39
N SER A 128 12.65 -14.78 -26.01
CA SER A 128 11.84 -13.60 -25.70
C SER A 128 11.01 -13.77 -24.43
N SER A 129 10.63 -15.01 -24.10
CA SER A 129 9.92 -15.39 -22.87
C SER A 129 10.86 -15.38 -21.66
N ASP A 130 12.03 -16.00 -21.78
CA ASP A 130 13.07 -15.93 -20.75
C ASP A 130 13.48 -14.47 -20.50
N LYS A 131 13.70 -13.71 -21.58
CA LYS A 131 13.99 -12.27 -21.48
C LYS A 131 12.84 -11.46 -20.89
N LEU A 132 11.60 -11.85 -21.13
CA LEU A 132 10.45 -11.21 -20.50
C LEU A 132 10.52 -11.41 -18.99
N LEU A 133 10.61 -12.64 -18.52
CA LEU A 133 10.67 -12.97 -17.10
C LEU A 133 11.88 -12.32 -16.42
N ASP A 134 13.04 -12.33 -17.08
CA ASP A 134 14.23 -11.64 -16.59
C ASP A 134 13.99 -10.14 -16.47
N ASP A 135 13.47 -9.47 -17.51
CA ASP A 135 13.17 -8.05 -17.46
C ASP A 135 12.17 -7.71 -16.34
N ILE A 136 11.16 -8.56 -16.11
CA ILE A 136 10.17 -8.41 -15.03
C ILE A 136 10.85 -8.43 -13.67
N ILE A 137 11.64 -9.46 -13.44
CA ILE A 137 12.35 -9.65 -12.18
C ILE A 137 13.27 -8.46 -11.95
N GLU A 138 14.03 -8.03 -12.96
CA GLU A 138 14.98 -6.93 -12.87
C GLU A 138 14.37 -5.55 -12.62
N THR A 139 13.19 -5.28 -13.20
CA THR A 139 12.56 -3.95 -13.11
C THR A 139 11.58 -3.80 -11.97
N ALA A 140 11.21 -4.90 -11.29
CA ALA A 140 10.26 -4.86 -10.18
C ALA A 140 10.79 -3.98 -9.03
N PRO A 141 9.98 -3.06 -8.48
CA PRO A 141 10.38 -2.21 -7.35
C PRO A 141 10.38 -2.97 -6.00
N LEU A 142 10.41 -4.29 -6.05
CA LEU A 142 10.43 -5.18 -4.89
C LEU A 142 11.67 -6.05 -4.96
N MET A 143 12.21 -6.40 -3.80
CA MET A 143 13.27 -7.40 -3.73
C MET A 143 12.71 -8.76 -4.13
N ILE A 144 13.22 -9.33 -5.22
CA ILE A 144 12.85 -10.66 -5.69
C ILE A 144 14.08 -11.55 -5.67
N PHE A 145 13.95 -12.72 -5.07
CA PHE A 145 15.01 -13.71 -5.00
C PHE A 145 14.48 -15.12 -5.23
N VAL A 146 15.33 -15.98 -5.79
CA VAL A 146 15.05 -17.40 -5.94
C VAL A 146 16.18 -18.19 -5.30
N LYS A 147 15.81 -19.19 -4.51
CA LYS A 147 16.73 -20.15 -3.89
C LYS A 147 16.46 -21.56 -4.38
N GLU A 148 17.49 -22.39 -4.35
CA GLU A 148 17.36 -23.84 -4.59
C GLU A 148 16.75 -24.52 -3.37
N ALA A 149 15.80 -25.44 -3.57
CA ALA A 149 15.09 -26.07 -2.46
C ALA A 149 15.99 -26.98 -1.60
N ASP A 150 17.03 -27.56 -2.21
CA ASP A 150 17.93 -28.50 -1.55
C ASP A 150 18.75 -27.82 -0.43
N ASP A 151 19.56 -26.82 -0.81
CA ASP A 151 20.54 -26.18 0.07
C ASP A 151 20.26 -24.70 0.34
N LEU A 152 19.15 -24.15 -0.18
CA LEU A 152 18.74 -22.76 0.01
C LEU A 152 19.74 -21.72 -0.51
N ARG A 153 20.62 -22.09 -1.46
CA ARG A 153 21.51 -21.11 -2.09
C ARG A 153 20.75 -20.19 -3.04
N PHE A 154 21.13 -18.92 -3.11
CA PHE A 154 20.54 -17.97 -4.06
C PHE A 154 20.95 -18.31 -5.51
N VAL A 155 19.97 -18.42 -6.41
CA VAL A 155 20.17 -18.68 -7.85
C VAL A 155 19.68 -17.57 -8.76
N ARG A 156 18.77 -16.72 -8.24
CA ARG A 156 18.37 -15.47 -8.87
C ARG A 156 18.16 -14.40 -7.82
N PHE A 157 18.49 -13.17 -8.21
CA PHE A 157 18.32 -12.00 -7.37
C PHE A 157 18.22 -10.77 -8.27
N ASN A 158 17.24 -9.90 -8.00
CA ASN A 158 17.02 -8.72 -8.84
C ASN A 158 17.74 -7.47 -8.35
N ARG A 159 17.86 -6.47 -9.24
CA ARG A 159 18.48 -5.18 -8.93
C ARG A 159 17.88 -4.44 -7.73
N ALA A 160 16.56 -4.53 -7.53
CA ALA A 160 15.90 -3.87 -6.40
C ALA A 160 16.35 -4.48 -5.06
N GLY A 161 16.52 -5.80 -5.01
CA GLY A 161 17.11 -6.48 -3.87
C GLY A 161 18.55 -6.04 -3.62
N GLU A 162 19.37 -5.92 -4.67
CA GLU A 162 20.77 -5.50 -4.55
C GLU A 162 20.85 -4.11 -3.89
N ALA A 163 20.00 -3.18 -4.34
CA ALA A 163 19.90 -1.84 -3.78
C ALA A 163 19.38 -1.83 -2.33
N LEU A 164 18.47 -2.73 -1.98
CA LEU A 164 17.89 -2.82 -0.63
C LEU A 164 18.90 -3.39 0.38
N LEU A 165 19.57 -4.49 0.02
CA LEU A 165 20.51 -5.19 0.90
C LEU A 165 21.91 -4.54 0.92
N GLY A 166 22.31 -3.91 -0.19
CA GLY A 166 23.65 -3.36 -0.41
C GLY A 166 24.70 -4.40 -0.82
N TYR A 167 24.27 -5.62 -1.16
CA TYR A 167 25.13 -6.64 -1.76
C TYR A 167 24.98 -6.64 -3.27
N SER A 168 26.09 -6.81 -3.99
CA SER A 168 26.00 -7.08 -5.42
C SER A 168 25.49 -8.49 -5.67
N ARG A 169 24.92 -8.71 -6.86
CA ARG A 169 24.51 -10.05 -7.30
C ARG A 169 25.62 -11.09 -7.20
N ASP A 170 26.85 -10.72 -7.57
CA ASP A 170 28.00 -11.63 -7.55
C ASP A 170 28.38 -12.05 -6.12
N GLU A 171 28.08 -11.21 -5.12
CA GLU A 171 28.25 -11.55 -3.71
C GLU A 171 27.15 -12.49 -3.19
N LEU A 172 25.94 -12.42 -3.78
CA LEU A 172 24.77 -13.18 -3.32
C LEU A 172 24.64 -14.54 -3.99
N LEU A 173 24.89 -14.64 -5.30
CA LEU A 173 24.64 -15.87 -6.05
C LEU A 173 25.53 -17.02 -5.58
N GLY A 174 24.91 -18.18 -5.37
CA GLY A 174 25.55 -19.39 -4.85
C GLY A 174 25.82 -19.37 -3.34
N LYS A 175 25.49 -18.29 -2.64
CA LYS A 175 25.59 -18.20 -1.17
C LYS A 175 24.29 -18.60 -0.49
N GLN A 176 24.39 -18.96 0.79
CA GLN A 176 23.25 -19.20 1.66
C GLN A 176 23.05 -18.02 2.62
N ASP A 177 21.91 -17.93 3.31
CA ASP A 177 21.65 -16.83 4.24
C ASP A 177 22.72 -16.70 5.34
N GLN A 178 23.24 -17.83 5.82
CA GLN A 178 24.29 -17.91 6.83
C GLN A 178 25.63 -17.29 6.40
N ASP A 179 25.86 -17.13 5.09
CA ASP A 179 27.07 -16.49 4.57
C ASP A 179 26.94 -14.96 4.53
N LEU A 180 25.72 -14.43 4.65
CA LEU A 180 25.36 -13.05 4.31
C LEU A 180 24.74 -12.27 5.47
N PHE A 181 24.05 -12.97 6.36
CA PHE A 181 23.28 -12.38 7.46
C PHE A 181 23.79 -12.85 8.83
N PRO A 182 23.54 -12.07 9.90
CA PRO A 182 23.79 -12.51 11.27
C PRO A 182 23.14 -13.87 11.58
N GLU A 183 23.76 -14.66 12.45
CA GLU A 183 23.38 -16.06 12.73
C GLU A 183 21.90 -16.22 13.12
N ASP A 184 21.39 -15.32 13.96
CA ASP A 184 20.00 -15.31 14.41
C ASP A 184 19.02 -15.03 13.26
N GLN A 185 19.34 -14.07 12.39
CA GLN A 185 18.54 -13.76 11.20
C GLN A 185 18.60 -14.87 10.16
N ALA A 186 19.80 -15.40 9.88
CA ALA A 186 19.98 -16.51 8.94
C ALA A 186 19.18 -17.74 9.39
N ALA A 187 19.26 -18.11 10.67
CA ALA A 187 18.49 -19.21 11.23
C ALA A 187 16.98 -18.98 11.10
N PHE A 188 16.50 -17.75 11.34
CA PHE A 188 15.10 -17.39 11.13
C PHE A 188 14.67 -17.55 9.66
N PHE A 189 15.46 -17.05 8.70
CA PHE A 189 15.15 -17.16 7.28
C PHE A 189 15.10 -18.61 6.82
N VAL A 190 16.10 -19.41 7.18
CA VAL A 190 16.18 -20.83 6.86
C VAL A 190 14.98 -21.59 7.42
N ALA A 191 14.59 -21.33 8.68
CA ALA A 191 13.43 -21.98 9.27
C ALA A 191 12.14 -21.66 8.49
N LYS A 192 11.94 -20.39 8.08
CA LYS A 192 10.77 -20.00 7.28
C LYS A 192 10.80 -20.59 5.88
N ASP A 193 11.96 -20.63 5.24
CA ASP A 193 12.16 -21.23 3.91
C ASP A 193 11.82 -22.72 3.93
N ARG A 194 12.31 -23.45 4.93
CA ARG A 194 12.01 -24.89 5.13
C ARG A 194 10.52 -25.12 5.36
N VAL A 195 9.87 -24.32 6.21
CA VAL A 195 8.41 -24.40 6.42
C VAL A 195 7.63 -24.20 5.12
N THR A 196 8.02 -23.24 4.28
CA THR A 196 7.38 -23.00 2.97
C THR A 196 7.53 -24.21 2.04
N LEU A 197 8.73 -24.78 1.96
CA LEU A 197 9.03 -25.92 1.10
C LEU A 197 8.35 -27.20 1.57
N GLU A 198 8.40 -27.50 2.88
CA GLU A 198 7.81 -28.70 3.48
C GLU A 198 6.29 -28.73 3.34
N ASN A 199 5.63 -27.60 3.65
CA ASN A 199 4.18 -27.50 3.55
C ASN A 199 3.69 -27.33 2.12
N ARG A 200 4.59 -27.05 1.16
CA ARG A 200 4.27 -26.76 -0.25
C ARG A 200 3.19 -25.67 -0.39
N GLN A 201 3.22 -24.70 0.52
CA GLN A 201 2.23 -23.65 0.61
C GLN A 201 2.93 -22.30 0.74
N ARG A 202 2.29 -21.27 0.18
CA ARG A 202 2.70 -19.89 0.34
C ARG A 202 2.75 -19.53 1.83
N VAL A 203 3.84 -18.92 2.26
CA VAL A 203 3.99 -18.32 3.58
C VAL A 203 4.09 -16.81 3.43
N GLU A 204 3.39 -16.08 4.28
CA GLU A 204 3.48 -14.63 4.38
C GLU A 204 4.07 -14.26 5.74
N ILE A 205 5.04 -13.36 5.70
CA ILE A 205 5.70 -12.77 6.85
C ILE A 205 5.32 -11.29 6.81
N PRO A 206 4.33 -10.87 7.61
CA PRO A 206 3.80 -9.51 7.53
C PRO A 206 4.87 -8.46 7.84
N GLU A 207 5.76 -8.79 8.77
CA GLU A 207 6.83 -7.91 9.26
C GLU A 207 8.03 -8.75 9.70
N GLU A 208 9.19 -8.47 9.11
CA GLU A 208 10.49 -8.95 9.57
C GLU A 208 11.50 -7.82 9.53
N VAL A 209 12.29 -7.69 10.60
CA VAL A 209 13.37 -6.70 10.65
C VAL A 209 14.66 -7.39 10.22
N ILE A 210 15.29 -6.86 9.19
CA ILE A 210 16.52 -7.40 8.64
C ILE A 210 17.66 -6.38 8.77
N SER A 211 18.87 -6.90 8.94
CA SER A 211 20.10 -6.11 8.90
C SER A 211 20.65 -6.08 7.48
N THR A 212 20.78 -4.88 6.91
CA THR A 212 21.41 -4.68 5.59
C THR A 212 22.68 -3.84 5.74
N ARG A 213 23.47 -3.72 4.66
CA ARG A 213 24.63 -2.80 4.64
C ARG A 213 24.22 -1.33 4.77
N HIS A 214 22.93 -1.02 4.59
CA HIS A 214 22.36 0.32 4.74
C HIS A 214 21.65 0.51 6.10
N GLY A 215 21.75 -0.46 7.01
CA GLY A 215 21.13 -0.44 8.33
C GLY A 215 19.89 -1.34 8.43
N LEU A 216 19.09 -1.11 9.47
CA LEU A 216 17.89 -1.92 9.72
C LEU A 216 16.76 -1.53 8.76
N ARG A 217 16.15 -2.54 8.17
CA ARG A 217 14.95 -2.42 7.32
C ARG A 217 13.85 -3.35 7.84
N THR A 218 12.61 -2.89 7.72
CA THR A 218 11.43 -3.70 8.02
C THR A 218 10.79 -4.12 6.71
N LEU A 219 10.73 -5.43 6.46
CA LEU A 219 10.17 -5.99 5.24
C LEU A 219 8.85 -6.69 5.49
N ARG A 220 7.98 -6.62 4.48
CA ARG A 220 6.87 -7.56 4.31
C ARG A 220 7.26 -8.56 3.24
N THR A 221 7.25 -9.84 3.56
CA THR A 221 7.80 -10.88 2.68
C THR A 221 6.81 -11.99 2.40
N VAL A 222 6.74 -12.41 1.15
CA VAL A 222 5.99 -13.58 0.71
C VAL A 222 6.96 -14.61 0.16
N LYS A 223 6.80 -15.86 0.58
CA LYS A 223 7.59 -17.00 0.14
C LYS A 223 6.68 -18.01 -0.54
N VAL A 224 7.06 -18.47 -1.73
CA VAL A 224 6.27 -19.37 -2.58
C VAL A 224 7.17 -20.52 -3.03
N PRO A 225 6.78 -21.79 -2.79
CA PRO A 225 7.51 -22.93 -3.34
C PRO A 225 7.18 -23.07 -4.82
N ILE A 226 8.21 -23.24 -5.66
CA ILE A 226 8.08 -23.53 -7.08
C ILE A 226 8.36 -25.01 -7.29
N ALA A 227 7.37 -25.73 -7.82
CA ALA A 227 7.51 -27.14 -8.13
C ALA A 227 8.45 -27.37 -9.33
N GLY A 228 9.28 -28.40 -9.25
CA GLY A 228 10.00 -28.97 -10.38
C GLY A 228 9.15 -29.97 -11.16
N GLU A 229 9.77 -30.61 -12.16
CA GLU A 229 9.09 -31.56 -13.07
C GLU A 229 8.49 -32.78 -12.34
N ASP A 230 9.03 -33.15 -11.18
CA ASP A 230 8.56 -34.28 -10.37
C ASP A 230 7.45 -33.90 -9.37
N GLY A 231 6.96 -32.66 -9.41
CA GLY A 231 5.95 -32.14 -8.50
C GLY A 231 6.45 -31.89 -7.08
N LYS A 232 7.75 -32.03 -6.81
CA LYS A 232 8.37 -31.58 -5.56
C LYS A 232 8.89 -30.15 -5.72
N PRO A 233 8.96 -29.36 -4.64
CA PRO A 233 9.59 -28.04 -4.70
C PRO A 233 11.05 -28.16 -5.17
N ALA A 234 11.38 -27.50 -6.27
CA ALA A 234 12.74 -27.38 -6.79
C ALA A 234 13.34 -26.03 -6.42
N TYR A 235 12.51 -24.99 -6.36
CA TYR A 235 12.94 -23.65 -5.99
C TYR A 235 12.03 -23.03 -4.94
N LEU A 236 12.55 -22.00 -4.28
CA LEU A 236 11.82 -21.10 -3.41
C LEU A 236 11.89 -19.69 -4.00
N LEU A 237 10.73 -19.10 -4.28
CA LEU A 237 10.61 -17.69 -4.65
C LEU A 237 10.31 -16.86 -3.42
N GLY A 238 11.12 -15.83 -3.17
CA GLY A 238 10.88 -14.81 -2.17
C GLY A 238 10.63 -13.46 -2.82
N ILE A 239 9.59 -12.76 -2.36
CA ILE A 239 9.26 -11.40 -2.78
C ILE A 239 9.12 -10.56 -1.52
N SER A 240 9.90 -9.49 -1.41
CA SER A 240 9.96 -8.65 -0.21
C SER A 240 9.77 -7.18 -0.55
N GLU A 241 8.93 -6.52 0.24
CA GLU A 241 8.63 -5.09 0.16
C GLU A 241 9.23 -4.36 1.35
N ASP A 242 9.98 -3.28 1.09
CA ASP A 242 10.45 -2.40 2.14
C ASP A 242 9.31 -1.54 2.67
N ILE A 243 8.86 -1.82 3.89
CA ILE A 243 7.81 -1.07 4.59
C ILE A 243 8.41 -0.18 5.69
N THR A 244 9.73 0.00 5.72
CA THR A 244 10.44 0.74 6.77
C THR A 244 9.91 2.16 6.92
N GLU A 245 9.76 2.89 5.82
CA GLU A 245 9.28 4.28 5.87
C GLU A 245 7.82 4.34 6.32
N ARG A 246 6.97 3.46 5.79
CA ARG A 246 5.56 3.36 6.21
C ARG A 246 5.44 3.13 7.71
N LYS A 247 6.25 2.21 8.25
CA LYS A 247 6.31 1.93 9.70
C LYS A 247 6.77 3.12 10.53
N ARG A 248 7.83 3.80 10.10
CA ARG A 248 8.31 5.01 10.79
C ARG A 248 7.25 6.11 10.84
N PHE A 249 6.50 6.29 9.76
CA PHE A 249 5.39 7.25 9.73
C PHE A 249 4.22 6.83 10.64
N GLU A 250 3.84 5.55 10.61
CA GLU A 250 2.80 5.01 11.49
C GLU A 250 3.16 5.15 12.96
N GLU A 251 4.40 4.84 13.33
CA GLU A 251 4.91 4.99 14.70
C GLU A 251 4.93 6.45 15.15
N THR A 252 5.46 7.35 14.31
CA THR A 252 5.48 8.79 14.61
C THR A 252 4.06 9.33 14.81
N ARG A 253 3.11 8.93 13.95
CA ARG A 253 1.71 9.33 14.08
C ARG A 253 1.08 8.78 15.36
N SER A 254 1.39 7.53 15.71
CA SER A 254 0.90 6.90 16.95
C SER A 254 1.45 7.61 18.19
N GLN A 255 2.73 8.00 18.18
CA GLN A 255 3.36 8.74 19.27
C GLN A 255 2.72 10.12 19.45
N HIS A 256 2.56 10.91 18.38
CA HIS A 256 1.89 12.20 18.45
C HIS A 256 0.43 12.08 18.91
N ALA A 257 -0.31 11.05 18.46
CA ALA A 257 -1.68 10.83 18.91
C ALA A 257 -1.76 10.58 20.43
N LYS A 258 -0.84 9.76 20.98
CA LYS A 258 -0.74 9.53 22.42
C LYS A 258 -0.36 10.79 23.20
N GLU A 259 0.55 11.60 22.65
CA GLU A 259 0.95 12.86 23.29
C GLU A 259 -0.21 13.86 23.37
N LEU A 260 -0.97 14.01 22.27
CA LEU A 260 -2.16 14.85 22.24
C LEU A 260 -3.25 14.36 23.22
N GLU A 261 -3.46 13.05 23.30
CA GLU A 261 -4.41 12.46 24.26
C GLU A 261 -4.00 12.77 25.72
N LEU A 262 -2.71 12.63 26.04
CA LEU A 262 -2.19 12.97 27.36
C LEU A 262 -2.32 14.48 27.66
N GLN A 263 -2.05 15.34 26.68
CA GLN A 263 -2.21 16.79 26.84
C GLN A 263 -3.69 17.17 27.04
N ALA A 264 -4.60 16.56 26.28
CA ALA A 264 -6.04 16.78 26.43
C ALA A 264 -6.53 16.36 27.83
N ALA A 265 -6.09 15.19 28.31
CA ALA A 265 -6.41 14.71 29.66
C ALA A 265 -5.91 15.67 30.76
N LYS A 266 -4.67 16.17 30.63
CA LYS A 266 -4.10 17.15 31.58
C LYS A 266 -4.84 18.49 31.54
N LEU A 267 -5.19 18.97 30.35
CA LEU A 267 -5.95 20.21 30.19
C LEU A 267 -7.32 20.07 30.85
N GLN A 268 -8.03 18.96 30.61
CA GLN A 268 -9.32 18.68 31.22
C GLN A 268 -9.24 18.59 32.74
N GLU A 269 -8.20 17.95 33.30
CA GLU A 269 -7.96 17.89 34.74
C GLU A 269 -7.70 19.29 35.32
N SER A 270 -6.88 20.09 34.65
CA SER A 270 -6.60 21.47 35.04
C SER A 270 -7.85 22.35 34.97
N GLU A 271 -8.67 22.23 33.93
CA GLU A 271 -9.94 22.96 33.78
C GLU A 271 -10.90 22.59 34.91
N LYS A 272 -11.07 21.30 35.19
CA LYS A 272 -11.91 20.83 36.29
C LYS A 272 -11.42 21.36 37.65
N PHE A 273 -10.11 21.34 37.88
CA PHE A 273 -9.53 21.88 39.11
C PHE A 273 -9.80 23.38 39.27
N LEU A 274 -9.66 24.16 38.19
CA LEU A 274 -9.97 25.59 38.21
C LEU A 274 -11.46 25.85 38.44
N ASP A 275 -12.35 25.11 37.77
CA ASP A 275 -13.79 25.21 37.99
C ASP A 275 -14.17 24.85 39.44
N ASP A 276 -13.59 23.79 40.00
CA ASP A 276 -13.80 23.39 41.39
C ASP A 276 -13.33 24.48 42.37
N ILE A 277 -12.15 25.09 42.13
CA ILE A 277 -11.67 26.23 42.93
C ILE A 277 -12.67 27.38 42.84
N ILE A 278 -12.98 27.84 41.63
CA ILE A 278 -13.85 28.99 41.40
C ILE A 278 -15.20 28.77 42.09
N GLU A 279 -15.72 27.55 42.02
CA GLU A 279 -17.01 27.18 42.60
C GLU A 279 -17.04 27.22 44.13
N HIS A 280 -15.93 26.91 44.79
CA HIS A 280 -15.87 26.75 46.25
C HIS A 280 -15.19 27.93 46.97
N VAL A 281 -14.53 28.83 46.24
CA VAL A 281 -13.96 30.05 46.81
C VAL A 281 -15.06 30.93 47.42
N PRO A 282 -14.95 31.35 48.70
CA PRO A 282 -15.97 32.15 49.40
C PRO A 282 -15.93 33.64 49.01
N LEU A 283 -15.42 33.96 47.82
CA LEU A 283 -15.41 35.30 47.23
C LEU A 283 -16.23 35.28 45.95
N VAL A 284 -16.95 36.35 45.67
CA VAL A 284 -17.66 36.49 44.39
C VAL A 284 -16.64 36.61 43.27
N ILE A 285 -16.65 35.67 42.34
CA ILE A 285 -15.84 35.67 41.14
C ILE A 285 -16.78 35.78 39.95
N TRP A 286 -16.54 36.77 39.10
CA TRP A 286 -17.16 36.90 37.78
C TRP A 286 -16.11 37.21 36.72
N VAL A 287 -16.38 36.78 35.50
CA VAL A 287 -15.60 37.13 34.32
C VAL A 287 -16.56 37.72 33.31
N LYS A 288 -16.19 38.84 32.67
CA LYS A 288 -16.94 39.45 31.57
C LYS A 288 -16.12 39.42 30.29
N SER A 289 -16.81 39.33 29.16
CA SER A 289 -16.23 39.55 27.84
C SER A 289 -15.81 41.01 27.70
N ALA A 290 -14.60 41.25 27.21
CA ALA A 290 -14.12 42.61 26.96
C ALA A 290 -14.72 43.24 25.70
N GLU A 291 -15.35 42.43 24.83
CA GLU A 291 -15.94 42.90 23.57
C GLU A 291 -17.34 43.46 23.78
N ASP A 292 -18.18 42.77 24.54
CA ASP A 292 -19.61 43.07 24.69
C ASP A 292 -20.08 43.19 26.16
N MET A 293 -19.15 43.09 27.12
CA MET A 293 -19.42 43.20 28.56
C MET A 293 -20.43 42.18 29.09
N THR A 294 -20.63 41.07 28.39
CA THR A 294 -21.48 39.97 28.84
C THR A 294 -20.76 39.13 29.90
N TYR A 295 -21.50 38.60 30.89
CA TYR A 295 -20.92 37.69 31.89
C TYR A 295 -20.58 36.33 31.25
N LEU A 296 -19.32 35.88 31.38
CA LEU A 296 -18.81 34.59 30.90
C LEU A 296 -18.68 33.54 32.00
N ARG A 297 -18.44 33.99 33.24
CA ARG A 297 -18.36 33.14 34.45
C ARG A 297 -18.97 33.87 35.63
N PHE A 298 -19.60 33.11 36.51
CA PHE A 298 -20.15 33.57 37.78
C PHE A 298 -20.20 32.40 38.76
N ASN A 299 -19.57 32.53 39.93
CA ASN A 299 -19.44 31.42 40.88
C ASN A 299 -20.56 31.36 41.93
N ARG A 300 -20.61 30.25 42.67
CA ARG A 300 -21.63 30.00 43.71
C ARG A 300 -21.70 31.06 44.80
N ALA A 301 -20.56 31.65 45.20
CA ALA A 301 -20.56 32.73 46.18
C ALA A 301 -21.33 33.95 45.67
N GLY A 302 -21.20 34.28 44.38
CA GLY A 302 -21.99 35.31 43.72
C GLY A 302 -23.48 35.01 43.69
N GLU A 303 -23.87 33.77 43.36
CA GLU A 303 -25.30 33.38 43.34
C GLU A 303 -25.95 33.60 44.70
N ARG A 304 -25.25 33.23 45.79
CA ARG A 304 -25.74 33.43 47.17
C ARG A 304 -25.84 34.91 47.54
N LEU A 305 -24.86 35.72 47.15
CA LEU A 305 -24.83 37.14 47.50
C LEU A 305 -25.88 37.96 46.73
N TYR A 306 -26.00 37.70 45.43
CA TYR A 306 -26.86 38.48 44.54
C TYR A 306 -28.26 37.89 44.38
N GLY A 307 -28.49 36.64 44.80
CA GLY A 307 -29.79 35.97 44.67
C GLY A 307 -30.15 35.64 43.22
N LEU A 308 -29.17 35.63 42.31
CA LEU A 308 -29.35 35.36 40.89
C LEU A 308 -28.66 34.04 40.53
N SER A 309 -29.31 33.21 39.73
CA SER A 309 -28.71 32.00 39.18
C SER A 309 -27.64 32.38 38.17
N ARG A 310 -26.50 31.67 38.15
CA ARG A 310 -25.47 31.84 37.12
C ARG A 310 -26.00 31.59 35.72
N LEU A 311 -27.00 30.72 35.57
CA LEU A 311 -27.65 30.43 34.29
C LEU A 311 -28.41 31.66 33.75
N ASP A 312 -28.92 32.51 34.65
CA ASP A 312 -29.58 33.76 34.27
C ASP A 312 -28.58 34.88 34.01
N MET A 313 -27.39 34.80 34.61
CA MET A 313 -26.35 35.83 34.47
C MET A 313 -25.49 35.63 33.22
N ILE A 314 -25.08 34.40 32.90
CA ILE A 314 -24.16 34.14 31.78
C ILE A 314 -24.79 34.54 30.44
N GLY A 315 -24.00 35.25 29.62
CA GLY A 315 -24.40 35.77 28.31
C GLY A 315 -25.20 37.08 28.37
N ARG A 316 -25.47 37.63 29.56
CA ARG A 316 -26.17 38.91 29.73
C ARG A 316 -25.23 40.01 30.18
N THR A 317 -25.66 41.26 29.98
CA THR A 317 -24.95 42.48 30.40
C THR A 317 -25.52 43.03 31.72
N ASP A 318 -24.83 43.98 32.35
CA ASP A 318 -25.34 44.61 33.59
C ASP A 318 -26.69 45.30 33.40
N HIS A 319 -26.95 45.87 32.21
CA HIS A 319 -28.19 46.58 31.89
C HIS A 319 -29.41 45.66 31.80
N GLU A 320 -29.19 44.38 31.49
CA GLU A 320 -30.25 43.38 31.42
C GLU A 320 -30.56 42.76 32.78
N LEU A 321 -29.59 42.81 33.72
CA LEU A 321 -29.66 42.13 35.01
C LEU A 321 -29.97 43.06 36.19
N PHE A 322 -29.55 44.32 36.13
CA PHE A 322 -29.63 45.26 37.25
C PHE A 322 -30.35 46.55 36.87
N ASN A 323 -30.78 47.31 37.89
CA ASN A 323 -31.35 48.63 37.65
C ASN A 323 -30.33 49.55 36.96
N ARG A 324 -30.85 50.52 36.20
CA ARG A 324 -30.06 51.41 35.35
C ARG A 324 -28.90 52.09 36.09
N LYS A 325 -29.16 52.64 37.29
CA LYS A 325 -28.16 53.36 38.08
C LYS A 325 -27.00 52.46 38.51
N ARG A 326 -27.27 51.20 38.83
CA ARG A 326 -26.26 50.21 39.21
C ARG A 326 -25.50 49.71 37.98
N ALA A 327 -26.21 49.43 36.88
CA ALA A 327 -25.62 48.97 35.63
C ALA A 327 -24.63 49.99 35.05
N GLU A 328 -25.02 51.28 35.01
CA GLU A 328 -24.15 52.37 34.52
C GLU A 328 -22.88 52.51 35.38
N ARG A 329 -22.99 52.37 36.71
CA ARG A 329 -21.83 52.42 37.61
C ARG A 329 -20.88 51.24 37.38
N SER A 330 -21.41 50.02 37.27
CA SER A 330 -20.59 48.82 37.00
C SER A 330 -19.89 48.91 35.65
N LEU A 331 -20.63 49.31 34.60
CA LEU A 331 -20.09 49.43 33.24
C LEU A 331 -18.95 50.45 33.18
N GLN A 332 -19.09 51.60 33.88
CA GLN A 332 -18.04 52.60 33.95
C GLN A 332 -16.76 52.01 34.57
N THR A 333 -16.88 51.32 35.71
CA THR A 333 -15.71 50.69 36.37
C THR A 333 -15.06 49.61 35.50
N ASP A 334 -15.87 48.80 34.81
CA ASP A 334 -15.36 47.75 33.92
C ASP A 334 -14.66 48.33 32.68
N GLN A 335 -15.20 49.40 32.09
CA GLN A 335 -14.57 50.11 30.96
C GLN A 335 -13.25 50.78 31.36
N GLU A 336 -13.21 51.40 32.53
CA GLU A 336 -11.98 51.99 33.09
C GLU A 336 -10.91 50.90 33.31
N ALA A 337 -11.29 49.73 33.82
CA ALA A 337 -10.38 48.60 34.02
C ALA A 337 -9.83 48.02 32.69
N VAL A 338 -10.65 47.97 31.63
CA VAL A 338 -10.22 47.53 30.29
C VAL A 338 -9.27 48.54 29.65
N GLN A 339 -9.51 49.84 29.81
CA GLN A 339 -8.68 50.89 29.22
C GLN A 339 -7.31 51.04 29.87
N GLN A 340 -7.16 50.70 31.16
CA GLN A 340 -5.87 50.75 31.89
C GLN A 340 -4.89 49.62 31.52
N ARG A 341 -5.27 48.65 30.66
CA ARG A 341 -4.44 47.50 30.25
C ARG A 341 -3.86 47.60 28.83
N ARG A 342 -4.03 48.72 28.13
CA ARG A 342 -3.27 49.08 26.92
C ARG A 342 -2.13 50.02 27.29
#